data_AF-A0A7L8A1H5-F1
#
_entry.id   AF-A0A7L8A1H5-F1
#
_cell.length_a   1.000
_cell.length_b   1.000
_cell.length_c   1.000
_cell.angle_alpha   90.00
_cell.angle_beta   90.00
_cell.angle_gamma   90.00
#
_symmetry.space_group_name_H-M   'P 1'
#
loop_
_entity.id
_entity.type
_entity.pdbx_description
1 polymer ?
#
loop_
_entity_poly.entity_id
_entity_poly.type
_entity_poly.pdbx_seq_one_letter_code
_entity_poly.pdbx_strand_id
1 'polypeptide(L)'
;MKRNLIAIISLIMYSNVFADSLEPNYDEIFYTRDEKGVVVAKVNQTIHFKDKIWYLKQVFDYVESDKESVVYQCFNGYPYSPYLNKNKSWTVTDSKLSGCERIRQELTKK
;
A
#
# COMPACT_ATOMS: atom_id res chain seq x y z
N MET A 1 -45.00 -18.57 -43.25
CA MET A 1 -44.63 -17.73 -42.09
C MET A 1 -43.22 -18.10 -41.66
N LYS A 2 -42.30 -17.15 -41.74
CA LYS A 2 -40.92 -17.29 -41.26
C LYS A 2 -40.91 -17.15 -39.74
N ARG A 3 -40.13 -17.97 -39.03
CA ARG A 3 -39.47 -17.57 -37.79
C ARG A 3 -38.16 -18.35 -37.66
N ASN A 4 -37.10 -17.67 -38.09
CA ASN A 4 -35.72 -17.93 -37.70
C ASN A 4 -35.54 -17.62 -36.21
N LEU A 5 -34.54 -18.28 -35.62
CA LEU A 5 -33.51 -17.84 -34.66
C LEU A 5 -33.36 -18.91 -33.56
N ILE A 6 -32.43 -19.85 -33.74
CA ILE A 6 -31.03 -19.77 -33.27
C ILE A 6 -30.98 -19.70 -31.74
N ALA A 7 -30.70 -20.87 -31.15
CA ALA A 7 -30.24 -21.03 -29.79
C ALA A 7 -28.82 -20.47 -29.65
N ILE A 8 -28.57 -19.64 -28.64
CA ILE A 8 -27.22 -19.46 -28.09
C ILE A 8 -27.33 -19.43 -26.57
N ILE A 9 -26.73 -20.45 -25.97
CA ILE A 9 -26.53 -20.68 -24.55
C ILE A 9 -25.61 -19.57 -24.03
N SER A 10 -26.13 -18.65 -23.22
CA SER A 10 -25.30 -17.70 -22.48
C SER A 10 -24.68 -18.42 -21.27
N LEU A 11 -23.55 -19.07 -21.54
CA LEU A 11 -22.61 -19.54 -20.54
C LEU A 11 -21.98 -18.31 -19.85
N ILE A 12 -22.57 -17.87 -18.74
CA ILE A 12 -21.95 -16.83 -17.90
C ILE A 12 -20.82 -17.52 -17.13
N MET A 13 -19.65 -17.55 -17.76
CA MET A 13 -18.40 -17.84 -17.08
C MET A 13 -18.16 -16.70 -16.09
N TYR A 14 -18.30 -16.99 -14.79
CA TYR A 14 -17.71 -16.17 -13.75
C TYR A 14 -16.19 -16.31 -13.85
N SER A 15 -15.58 -15.50 -14.69
CA SER A 15 -14.14 -15.27 -14.64
C SER A 15 -13.84 -14.52 -13.35
N ASN A 16 -13.48 -15.26 -12.29
CA ASN A 16 -12.72 -14.72 -11.17
C ASN A 16 -11.32 -14.38 -11.70
N VAL A 17 -11.23 -13.24 -12.36
CA VAL A 17 -10.03 -12.75 -13.01
C VAL A 17 -9.61 -11.48 -12.26
N PHE A 18 -8.50 -11.63 -11.54
CA PHE A 18 -7.69 -10.62 -10.84
C PHE A 18 -8.12 -10.18 -9.43
N ALA A 19 -7.44 -10.76 -8.43
CA ALA A 19 -6.79 -10.00 -7.35
C ALA A 19 -5.78 -10.90 -6.61
N ASP A 20 -5.02 -11.73 -7.34
CA ASP A 20 -3.89 -12.42 -6.72
C ASP A 20 -2.73 -11.42 -6.61
N SER A 21 -2.59 -10.91 -5.40
CA SER A 21 -1.37 -10.33 -4.81
C SER A 21 -0.47 -9.51 -5.73
N LEU A 22 -0.77 -8.22 -5.90
CA LEU A 22 0.32 -7.24 -5.85
C LEU A 22 0.77 -7.21 -4.39
N GLU A 23 1.64 -8.14 -4.01
CA GLU A 23 2.30 -8.04 -2.72
C GLU A 23 3.02 -6.70 -2.67
N PRO A 24 2.75 -5.82 -1.69
CA PRO A 24 3.50 -4.59 -1.57
C PRO A 24 4.96 -4.95 -1.29
N ASN A 25 5.81 -4.79 -2.31
CA ASN A 25 7.24 -4.89 -2.16
C ASN A 25 7.74 -3.57 -1.57
N TYR A 26 7.84 -3.54 -0.25
CA TYR A 26 8.20 -2.34 0.49
C TYR A 26 9.65 -1.90 0.32
N ASP A 27 10.47 -2.66 -0.42
CA ASP A 27 11.86 -2.31 -0.75
C ASP A 27 12.01 -1.93 -2.25
N GLU A 28 10.91 -1.85 -2.99
CA GLU A 28 10.93 -1.41 -4.38
C GLU A 28 10.86 0.12 -4.49
N ILE A 29 11.66 0.63 -5.41
CA ILE A 29 11.55 2.01 -5.89
C ILE A 29 10.43 2.06 -6.92
N PHE A 30 9.49 2.96 -6.72
CA PHE A 30 8.41 3.21 -7.68
C PHE A 30 8.27 4.70 -8.00
N TYR A 31 7.46 5.02 -9.00
CA TYR A 31 7.19 6.41 -9.40
C TYR A 31 5.73 6.73 -9.14
N THR A 32 5.47 7.84 -8.46
CA THR A 32 4.11 8.38 -8.35
C THR A 32 3.79 9.23 -9.57
N ARG A 33 2.49 9.30 -9.90
CA ARG A 33 1.99 10.10 -11.02
C ARG A 33 0.84 11.00 -10.56
N ASP A 34 0.70 12.16 -11.19
CA ASP A 34 -0.47 13.02 -11.01
C ASP A 34 -1.71 12.47 -11.74
N GLU A 35 -2.84 13.17 -11.65
CA GLU A 35 -4.10 12.79 -12.30
C GLU A 35 -4.02 12.76 -13.83
N LYS A 36 -3.02 13.43 -14.42
CA LYS A 36 -2.76 13.45 -15.87
C LYS A 36 -1.76 12.37 -16.29
N GLY A 37 -1.25 11.58 -15.35
CA GLY A 37 -0.28 10.51 -15.60
C GLY A 37 1.18 10.99 -15.68
N VAL A 38 1.47 12.25 -15.36
CA VAL A 38 2.83 12.80 -15.31
C VAL A 38 3.53 12.31 -14.06
N VAL A 39 4.79 11.87 -14.19
CA VAL A 39 5.58 11.42 -13.05
C VAL A 39 5.92 12.60 -12.15
N VAL A 40 5.55 12.52 -10.88
CA VAL A 40 5.77 13.63 -9.92
C VAL A 40 6.96 13.38 -8.99
N ALA A 41 7.16 12.13 -8.56
CA ALA A 41 8.29 11.78 -7.70
C ALA A 41 8.74 10.33 -7.92
N LYS A 42 10.03 10.11 -7.71
CA LYS A 42 10.61 8.80 -7.45
C LYS A 42 10.48 8.52 -5.96
N VAL A 43 9.93 7.37 -5.60
CA VAL A 43 9.67 6.98 -4.21
C VAL A 43 10.55 5.80 -3.85
N ASN A 44 11.38 5.98 -2.83
CA ASN A 44 12.12 4.91 -2.18
C ASN A 44 11.48 4.63 -0.82
N GLN A 45 10.94 3.43 -0.64
CA GLN A 45 10.33 3.01 0.61
C GLN A 45 11.16 1.92 1.28
N THR A 46 11.12 1.88 2.62
CA THR A 46 11.82 0.88 3.44
C THR A 46 11.05 0.62 4.72
N ILE A 47 11.01 -0.64 5.16
CA ILE A 47 10.44 -1.03 6.46
C ILE A 47 11.53 -1.05 7.54
N HIS A 48 11.17 -0.57 8.72
CA HIS A 48 12.03 -0.51 9.89
C HIS A 48 11.28 -1.02 11.12
N PHE A 49 12.04 -1.47 12.11
CA PHE A 49 11.50 -1.87 13.41
C PHE A 49 12.22 -1.14 14.54
N LYS A 50 11.46 -0.40 15.35
CA LYS A 50 11.99 0.35 16.49
C LYS A 50 10.95 0.43 17.61
N ASP A 51 11.38 0.29 18.86
CA ASP A 51 10.51 0.40 20.04
C ASP A 51 9.26 -0.51 19.96
N LYS A 52 9.46 -1.74 19.44
CA LYS A 52 8.41 -2.74 19.15
C LYS A 52 7.39 -2.33 18.09
N ILE A 53 7.60 -1.23 17.38
CA ILE A 53 6.74 -0.71 16.32
C ILE A 53 7.43 -0.93 14.97
N TRP A 54 6.70 -1.52 14.04
CA TRP A 54 7.07 -1.48 12.62
C TRP A 54 6.68 -0.14 12.03
N TYR A 55 7.57 0.47 11.25
CA TYR A 55 7.30 1.72 10.55
C TYR A 55 7.87 1.72 9.13
N LEU A 56 7.18 2.42 8.22
CA LEU A 56 7.58 2.69 6.86
C LEU A 56 8.25 4.05 6.81
N LYS A 57 9.40 4.13 6.16
CA LYS A 57 10.03 5.39 5.75
C LYS A 57 9.91 5.49 4.23
N GLN A 58 9.35 6.58 3.74
CA GLN A 58 9.24 6.87 2.31
C GLN A 58 9.99 8.16 2.00
N VAL A 59 10.91 8.10 1.06
CA VAL A 59 11.64 9.25 0.52
C VAL A 59 11.08 9.55 -0.86
N PHE A 60 10.62 10.78 -1.06
CA PHE A 60 10.08 11.28 -2.33
C PHE A 60 11.06 12.28 -2.93
N ASP A 61 11.68 11.88 -4.04
CA ASP A 61 12.54 12.74 -4.85
C ASP A 61 11.69 13.31 -5.99
N TYR A 62 11.32 14.58 -5.90
CA TYR A 62 10.44 15.20 -6.89
C TYR A 62 11.19 15.42 -8.22
N VAL A 63 10.60 15.01 -9.34
CA VAL A 63 11.34 14.97 -10.62
C VAL A 63 11.60 16.37 -11.20
N GLU A 64 10.67 17.31 -10.98
CA GLU A 64 10.74 18.67 -11.53
C GLU A 64 11.31 19.71 -10.55
N SER A 65 11.82 19.27 -9.39
CA SER A 65 12.42 20.15 -8.40
C SER A 65 13.50 19.42 -7.62
N ASP A 66 14.57 20.10 -7.20
CA ASP A 66 15.59 19.53 -6.30
C ASP A 66 15.10 19.37 -4.84
N LYS A 67 13.80 19.14 -4.66
CA LYS A 67 13.15 18.96 -3.37
C LYS A 67 13.06 17.47 -3.05
N GLU A 68 13.56 17.12 -1.88
CA GLU A 68 13.30 15.83 -1.24
C GLU A 68 12.26 16.02 -0.12
N SER A 69 11.38 15.03 0.07
CA SER A 69 10.56 14.95 1.27
C SER A 69 10.55 13.55 1.85
N VAL A 70 10.47 13.46 3.17
CA VAL A 70 10.47 12.17 3.88
C VAL A 70 9.19 12.05 4.69
N VAL A 71 8.47 10.96 4.49
CA VAL A 71 7.27 10.60 5.24
C VAL A 71 7.55 9.37 6.08
N TYR A 72 7.07 9.39 7.33
CA TYR A 72 7.12 8.26 8.23
C TYR A 72 5.70 7.80 8.52
N GLN A 73 5.49 6.49 8.59
CA GLN A 73 4.21 5.92 8.95
C GLN A 73 4.40 4.69 9.83
N CYS A 74 3.64 4.54 10.91
CA CYS A 74 3.67 3.31 11.69
C CYS A 74 2.62 2.31 11.21
N PHE A 75 3.01 1.04 11.25
CA PHE A 75 2.15 -0.07 10.92
C PHE A 75 1.11 -0.27 12.01
N ASN A 76 -0.17 -0.25 11.64
CA ASN A 76 -1.27 -0.27 12.60
C ASN A 76 -2.20 -1.49 12.47
N GLY A 77 -1.78 -2.49 11.69
CA GLY A 77 -2.52 -3.73 11.42
C GLY A 77 -2.24 -4.84 12.44
N TYR A 78 -3.19 -5.79 12.55
CA TYR A 78 -3.03 -7.04 13.31
C TYR A 78 -3.00 -8.26 12.37
N PRO A 79 -2.09 -9.24 12.53
CA PRO A 79 -0.98 -9.26 13.47
C PRO A 79 -0.01 -8.11 13.23
N TYR A 80 0.63 -7.60 14.30
CA TYR A 80 1.52 -6.42 14.30
C TYR A 80 2.87 -6.70 13.60
N SER A 81 2.80 -7.13 12.34
CA SER A 81 3.93 -7.36 11.45
C SER A 81 3.48 -7.08 10.01
N PRO A 82 4.12 -6.13 9.30
CA PRO A 82 3.78 -5.81 7.91
C PRO A 82 4.03 -6.98 6.95
N TYR A 83 4.92 -7.92 7.32
CA TYR A 83 5.19 -9.13 6.53
C TYR A 83 4.09 -10.19 6.65
N LEU A 84 3.36 -10.18 7.78
CA LEU A 84 2.24 -11.10 8.02
C LEU A 84 0.91 -10.50 7.59
N ASN A 85 0.79 -9.17 7.58
CA ASN A 85 -0.42 -8.48 7.17
C ASN A 85 -0.15 -7.30 6.24
N LYS A 86 0.12 -7.64 4.98
CA LYS A 86 0.49 -6.73 3.89
C LYS A 86 -0.65 -5.78 3.46
N ASN A 87 -1.90 -6.11 3.80
CA ASN A 87 -3.10 -5.37 3.35
C ASN A 87 -3.59 -4.31 4.35
N LYS A 88 -2.87 -4.06 5.45
CA LYS A 88 -3.31 -3.13 6.50
C LYS A 88 -2.67 -1.75 6.39
N SER A 89 -3.38 -0.82 7.03
CA SER A 89 -3.14 0.60 6.92
C SER A 89 -1.87 1.03 7.67
N TRP A 90 -1.28 2.09 7.15
CA TRP A 90 -0.18 2.81 7.76
C TRP A 90 -0.74 4.12 8.33
N THR A 91 -0.31 4.51 9.53
CA THR A 91 -0.68 5.80 10.13
C THR A 91 0.50 6.75 10.07
N VAL A 92 0.30 7.92 9.46
CA VAL A 92 1.33 8.97 9.37
C VAL A 92 1.83 9.35 10.75
N THR A 93 3.14 9.54 10.86
CA THR A 93 3.84 9.90 12.09
C THR A 93 5.08 10.74 11.77
N ASP A 94 5.82 11.14 12.79
CA ASP A 94 7.12 11.79 12.65
C ASP A 94 8.28 10.78 12.74
N SER A 95 9.51 11.26 12.54
CA SER A 95 10.73 10.44 12.66
C SER A 95 10.97 9.87 14.07
N LYS A 96 10.29 10.42 15.08
CA LYS A 96 10.34 9.96 16.48
C LYS A 96 9.19 8.99 16.80
N LEU A 97 8.35 8.67 15.82
CA LEU A 97 7.18 7.81 15.97
C LEU A 97 6.18 8.34 17.02
N SER A 98 6.09 9.66 17.22
CA SER A 98 5.22 10.25 18.26
C SER A 98 3.73 9.95 18.03
N GLY A 99 3.30 9.85 16.78
CA GLY A 99 1.91 9.53 16.39
C GLY A 99 1.50 8.05 16.55
N CYS A 100 2.39 7.19 17.07
CA CYS A 100 2.17 5.75 17.12
C CYS A 100 1.66 5.25 18.48
N GLU A 101 1.15 6.16 19.31
CA GLU A 101 0.77 5.87 20.70
C GLU A 101 -0.31 4.80 20.82
N ARG A 102 -1.31 4.82 19.94
CA ARG A 102 -2.35 3.78 19.89
C ARG A 102 -1.73 2.38 19.72
N ILE A 103 -0.73 2.24 18.85
CA ILE A 103 -0.06 0.95 18.61
C ILE A 103 0.73 0.52 19.84
N ARG A 104 1.43 1.46 20.51
CA ARG A 104 2.14 1.17 21.77
C ARG A 104 1.18 0.62 22.81
N GLN A 105 0.04 1.28 23.01
CA GLN A 105 -0.98 0.85 23.97
C GLN A 105 -1.48 -0.56 23.67
N GLU A 106 -1.80 -0.86 22.41
CA GLU A 106 -2.25 -2.20 22.01
C GLU A 106 -1.18 -3.28 22.20
N LEU A 107 0.10 -2.96 21.97
CA LEU A 107 1.21 -3.90 22.19
C LEU A 107 1.46 -4.18 23.68
N THR A 108 1.11 -3.25 24.57
CA THR A 108 1.24 -3.40 26.03
C THR A 108 0.06 -4.07 26.71
N LYS A 109 -1.07 -4.29 26.02
CA LYS A 109 -2.26 -4.99 26.57
C LYS A 109 -2.08 -6.51 26.74
N LYS A 110 -0.85 -7.02 26.65
CA LYS A 110 -0.49 -8.44 26.80
C LYS A 110 0.13 -8.68 28.16
#